data_AF-A0A7X2MZX8-F1
#
_entry.id   AF-A0A7X2MZX8-F1
#
_cell.length_a   1.000
_cell.length_b   1.000
_cell.length_c   1.000
_cell.angle_alpha   90.00
_cell.angle_beta   90.00
_cell.angle_gamma   90.00
#
_symmetry.space_group_name_H-M   'P 1'
#
loop_
_entity.id
_entity.type
_entity.pdbx_description
1 polymer ?
#
loop_
_entity_poly.entity_id
_entity_poly.type
_entity_poly.pdbx_seq_one_letter_code
_entity_poly.pdbx_strand_id
1 'polypeptide(L)'
;MKLKDASNVDVVTIKSIEGVLGVVESDTLQVVLGPGKVEKIGAEFAELTGIPLGTAEEPTAEELAKENKAERKAMQNHPVQRFLRRIANIFVPLLPGIIAAGLINGICNVINVSSKGALSGIWWYECIRTIGWALFEYLPIFVGMNAAKEFKGSPILGALAGAMCIANAGMPLLTKFNKTEVLLPFTGKVYNPAAGGLLAALIASIFFAWLEKQIRKIMPDILQTFFAPLFTVIIGALVTLLVLQPIGAGLTAGIFGGLDFIYTKLGAIGGYILTACLGTGFEKNKEIIKKAHENNAKYAFTSLHIPV
;
A
#
# COMPACT_ATOMS: atom_id res chain seq x y z
N MET A 1 -6.68 -11.02 -26.44
CA MET A 1 -5.64 -11.96 -26.95
C MET A 1 -4.73 -11.22 -27.92
N LYS A 2 -3.41 -11.46 -27.87
CA LYS A 2 -2.50 -11.00 -28.92
C LYS A 2 -2.56 -11.97 -30.10
N LEU A 3 -2.80 -11.45 -31.31
CA LEU A 3 -2.80 -12.25 -32.52
C LEU A 3 -1.37 -12.65 -32.88
N LYS A 4 -1.17 -13.91 -33.28
CA LYS A 4 0.12 -14.39 -33.80
C LYS A 4 0.40 -13.84 -35.20
N ASP A 5 -0.66 -13.59 -35.97
CA ASP A 5 -0.63 -13.00 -37.30
C ASP A 5 -1.94 -12.23 -37.53
N ALA A 6 -1.83 -10.90 -37.73
CA ALA A 6 -2.98 -10.03 -37.91
C ALA A 6 -3.55 -10.06 -39.34
N SER A 7 -2.77 -10.53 -40.32
CA SER A 7 -3.19 -10.55 -41.73
C SER A 7 -4.22 -11.62 -42.07
N ASN A 8 -4.47 -12.57 -41.17
CA ASN A 8 -5.49 -13.62 -41.33
C ASN A 8 -6.84 -13.28 -40.69
N VAL A 9 -7.02 -12.06 -40.17
CA VAL A 9 -8.25 -11.65 -39.49
C VAL A 9 -9.13 -10.85 -40.44
N ASP A 10 -10.31 -11.39 -40.74
CA ASP A 10 -11.33 -10.68 -41.50
C ASP A 10 -12.26 -9.89 -40.57
N VAL A 11 -11.85 -8.65 -40.31
CA VAL A 11 -12.58 -7.70 -39.44
C VAL A 11 -13.96 -7.36 -40.00
N VAL A 12 -14.13 -7.35 -41.32
CA VAL A 12 -15.39 -6.99 -41.98
C VAL A 12 -16.42 -8.08 -41.72
N THR A 13 -16.01 -9.34 -41.87
CA THR A 13 -16.85 -10.50 -41.57
C THR A 13 -17.21 -10.54 -40.09
N ILE A 14 -16.28 -10.29 -39.16
CA ILE A 14 -16.57 -10.32 -37.72
C ILE A 14 -17.57 -9.22 -37.30
N LYS A 15 -17.48 -8.01 -37.88
CA LYS A 15 -18.44 -6.93 -37.61
C LYS A 15 -19.85 -7.25 -38.11
N SER A 16 -19.98 -8.13 -39.11
CA SER A 16 -21.28 -8.51 -39.68
C SER A 16 -22.01 -9.61 -38.88
N ILE A 17 -21.36 -10.21 -37.87
CA ILE A 17 -21.96 -11.25 -37.04
C ILE A 17 -23.03 -10.64 -36.12
N GLU A 18 -24.20 -11.26 -36.10
CA GLU A 18 -25.33 -10.81 -35.29
C GLU A 18 -25.00 -10.80 -33.79
N GLY A 19 -25.03 -9.62 -33.17
CA GLY A 19 -24.72 -9.42 -31.75
C GLY A 19 -23.33 -8.87 -31.46
N VAL A 20 -22.48 -8.68 -32.49
CA VAL A 20 -21.24 -7.91 -32.39
C VAL A 20 -21.57 -6.42 -32.54
N LEU A 21 -21.29 -5.65 -31.48
CA LEU A 21 -21.51 -4.19 -31.47
C LEU A 21 -20.32 -3.42 -32.04
N GLY A 22 -19.16 -4.05 -32.10
CA GLY A 22 -17.95 -3.46 -32.66
C GLY A 22 -16.76 -4.39 -32.57
N VAL A 23 -15.73 -4.07 -33.36
CA VAL A 23 -14.42 -4.72 -33.29
C VAL A 23 -13.38 -3.61 -33.20
N VAL A 24 -12.56 -3.66 -32.15
CA VAL A 24 -11.48 -2.69 -31.89
C VAL A 24 -10.15 -3.39 -32.13
N GLU A 25 -9.36 -2.80 -33.02
CA GLU A 25 -7.98 -3.22 -33.28
C GLU A 25 -7.02 -2.26 -32.60
N SER A 26 -6.23 -2.79 -31.67
CA SER A 26 -5.11 -2.09 -31.04
C SER A 26 -3.98 -3.11 -30.83
N ASP A 27 -3.32 -3.16 -29.69
CA ASP A 27 -2.32 -4.21 -29.39
C ASP A 27 -2.92 -5.63 -29.28
N THR A 28 -4.25 -5.72 -29.17
CA THR A 28 -5.05 -6.95 -29.18
C THR A 28 -6.33 -6.73 -29.98
N LEU A 29 -6.84 -7.77 -30.64
CA LEU A 29 -8.17 -7.74 -31.25
C LEU A 29 -9.23 -7.89 -30.15
N GLN A 30 -10.16 -6.94 -30.06
CA GLN A 30 -11.25 -6.96 -29.09
C GLN A 30 -12.59 -6.94 -29.83
N VAL A 31 -13.45 -7.90 -29.52
CA VAL A 31 -14.82 -7.98 -30.04
C VAL A 31 -15.76 -7.49 -28.95
N VAL A 32 -16.51 -6.43 -29.25
CA VAL A 32 -17.44 -5.80 -28.31
C VAL A 32 -18.81 -6.44 -28.47
N LEU A 33 -19.34 -7.02 -27.40
CA LEU A 33 -20.66 -7.65 -27.34
C LEU A 33 -21.58 -6.85 -26.43
N GLY A 34 -22.89 -6.88 -26.70
CA GLY A 34 -23.87 -6.18 -25.89
C GLY A 34 -24.01 -6.72 -24.46
N PRO A 35 -24.51 -5.89 -23.51
CA PRO A 35 -24.72 -6.29 -22.13
C PRO A 35 -25.63 -7.54 -22.07
N GLY A 36 -25.24 -8.53 -21.27
CA GLY A 36 -25.93 -9.82 -21.14
C GLY A 36 -25.60 -10.91 -22.19
N LYS A 37 -25.15 -10.54 -23.41
CA LYS A 37 -24.61 -11.50 -24.39
C LYS A 37 -23.14 -11.84 -24.12
N VAL A 38 -22.39 -10.89 -23.59
CA VAL A 38 -20.96 -11.05 -23.27
C VAL A 38 -20.68 -12.18 -22.27
N GLU A 39 -21.53 -12.37 -21.27
CA GLU A 39 -21.36 -13.41 -20.26
C GLU A 39 -21.64 -14.81 -20.84
N LYS A 40 -22.70 -14.95 -21.65
CA LYS A 40 -23.08 -16.24 -22.27
C LYS A 40 -22.06 -16.69 -23.32
N ILE A 41 -21.67 -15.77 -24.20
CA ILE A 41 -20.68 -16.05 -25.25
C ILE A 41 -19.31 -16.27 -24.62
N GLY A 42 -18.98 -15.50 -23.58
CA GLY A 42 -17.73 -15.66 -22.85
C GLY A 42 -17.60 -17.04 -22.20
N ALA A 43 -18.68 -17.60 -21.65
CA ALA A 43 -18.66 -18.89 -20.98
C ALA A 43 -18.38 -20.03 -21.96
N GLU A 44 -19.10 -20.03 -23.09
CA GLU A 44 -18.88 -20.97 -24.20
C GLU A 44 -17.47 -20.83 -24.80
N PHE A 45 -17.00 -19.59 -24.96
CA PHE A 45 -15.65 -19.33 -25.47
C PHE A 45 -14.57 -19.86 -24.52
N ALA A 46 -14.76 -19.72 -23.21
CA ALA A 46 -13.85 -20.25 -22.21
C ALA A 46 -13.83 -21.78 -22.19
N GLU A 47 -14.98 -22.42 -22.41
CA GLU A 47 -15.09 -23.88 -22.53
C GLU A 47 -14.40 -24.42 -23.79
N LEU A 48 -14.60 -23.76 -24.93
CA LEU A 48 -13.99 -24.15 -26.21
C LEU A 48 -12.46 -23.93 -26.27
N THR A 49 -11.97 -22.90 -25.57
CA THR A 49 -10.54 -22.51 -25.63
C THR A 49 -9.74 -22.94 -24.41
N GLY A 50 -10.40 -23.35 -23.32
CA GLY A 50 -9.77 -23.63 -22.03
C GLY A 50 -9.23 -22.38 -21.32
N ILE A 51 -9.60 -21.17 -21.76
CA ILE A 51 -9.11 -19.90 -21.21
C ILE A 51 -10.22 -19.29 -20.34
N PRO A 52 -10.03 -19.18 -19.01
CA PRO A 52 -11.09 -18.71 -18.13
C PRO A 52 -11.49 -17.25 -18.42
N LEU A 53 -12.79 -16.98 -18.31
CA LEU A 53 -13.32 -15.61 -18.37
C LEU A 53 -12.73 -14.75 -17.26
N GLY A 54 -12.20 -13.57 -17.61
CA GLY A 54 -11.62 -12.62 -16.65
C GLY A 54 -10.10 -12.49 -16.69
N THR A 55 -9.40 -13.09 -17.65
CA THR A 55 -7.95 -12.87 -17.84
C THR A 55 -7.60 -11.57 -18.59
N ALA A 56 -8.52 -10.61 -18.65
CA ALA A 56 -8.17 -9.23 -18.88
C ALA A 56 -8.07 -8.59 -17.51
N GLU A 57 -6.84 -8.48 -16.99
CA GLU A 57 -6.56 -7.70 -15.79
C GLU A 57 -7.09 -6.27 -16.04
N GLU A 58 -8.20 -5.90 -15.41
CA GLU A 58 -8.46 -4.48 -15.20
C GLU A 58 -7.28 -3.93 -14.40
N PRO A 59 -6.70 -2.79 -14.80
CA PRO A 59 -5.50 -2.29 -14.16
C PRO A 59 -5.79 -2.04 -12.69
N THR A 60 -5.28 -2.92 -11.84
CA THR A 60 -5.41 -2.77 -10.40
C THR A 60 -4.71 -1.47 -9.98
N ALA A 61 -5.04 -0.93 -8.82
CA ALA A 61 -4.30 0.22 -8.25
C ALA A 61 -2.78 -0.04 -8.19
N GLU A 62 -2.35 -1.31 -8.21
CA GLU A 62 -0.95 -1.72 -8.33
C GLU A 62 -0.35 -1.46 -9.72
N GLU A 63 -1.12 -1.59 -10.79
CA GLU A 63 -0.70 -1.36 -12.18
C GLU A 63 -0.70 0.12 -12.54
N LEU A 64 -1.70 0.89 -12.14
CA LEU A 64 -1.69 2.36 -12.27
C LEU A 64 -0.55 3.01 -11.47
N ALA A 65 -0.18 2.42 -10.33
CA ALA A 65 1.01 2.82 -9.57
C ALA A 65 2.33 2.33 -10.20
N LYS A 66 2.31 1.31 -11.07
CA LYS A 66 3.48 0.78 -11.81
C LYS A 66 3.68 1.46 -13.17
N GLU A 67 2.63 1.83 -13.89
CA GLU A 67 2.72 2.56 -15.17
C GLU A 67 3.26 3.98 -14.97
N ASN A 68 2.82 4.68 -13.91
CA ASN A 68 3.45 5.94 -13.47
C ASN A 68 4.94 5.79 -13.04
N LYS A 69 5.42 4.55 -12.81
CA LYS A 69 6.83 4.25 -12.50
C LYS A 69 7.67 3.92 -13.73
N ALA A 70 7.07 3.59 -14.88
CA ALA A 70 7.78 3.23 -16.10
C ALA A 70 8.30 4.46 -16.86
N GLU A 71 7.53 5.54 -16.92
CA GLU A 71 8.00 6.81 -17.53
C GLU A 71 9.08 7.51 -16.69
N ARG A 72 9.20 7.17 -15.39
CA ARG A 72 10.30 7.62 -14.50
C ARG A 72 11.56 6.74 -14.57
N LYS A 73 11.68 5.84 -15.55
CA LYS A 73 12.89 5.03 -15.76
C LYS A 73 14.01 5.80 -16.48
N ALA A 74 13.69 6.91 -17.16
CA ALA A 74 14.69 7.68 -17.92
C ALA A 74 15.43 8.76 -17.11
N MET A 75 15.01 9.09 -15.89
CA MET A 75 15.67 10.12 -15.08
C MET A 75 16.00 9.63 -13.67
N GLN A 76 17.30 9.42 -13.43
CA GLN A 76 18.02 9.31 -12.15
C GLN A 76 18.08 7.93 -11.45
N ASN A 77 19.09 7.14 -11.83
CA ASN A 77 19.56 5.92 -11.17
C ASN A 77 20.30 6.18 -9.82
N HIS A 78 19.77 7.02 -8.92
CA HIS A 78 20.44 7.31 -7.64
C HIS A 78 20.06 6.29 -6.55
N PRO A 79 21.00 5.79 -5.71
CA PRO A 79 20.74 4.81 -4.65
C PRO A 79 19.64 5.25 -3.67
N VAL A 80 19.58 6.55 -3.36
CA VAL A 80 18.51 7.14 -2.53
C VAL A 80 17.14 6.97 -3.17
N GLN A 81 17.01 7.21 -4.48
CA GLN A 81 15.74 7.02 -5.17
C GLN A 81 15.33 5.55 -5.21
N ARG A 82 16.28 4.63 -5.34
CA ARG A 82 16.01 3.19 -5.27
C ARG A 82 15.50 2.80 -3.89
N PHE A 83 16.07 3.36 -2.83
CA PHE A 83 15.60 3.15 -1.46
C PHE A 83 14.19 3.72 -1.26
N LEU A 84 13.95 4.96 -1.67
CA LEU A 84 12.62 5.59 -1.60
C LEU A 84 11.56 4.81 -2.40
N ARG A 85 11.93 4.24 -3.56
CA ARG A 85 11.05 3.36 -4.34
C ARG A 85 10.66 2.10 -3.56
N ARG A 86 11.60 1.49 -2.83
CA ARG A 86 11.29 0.34 -1.97
C ARG A 86 10.32 0.71 -0.87
N ILE A 87 10.54 1.84 -0.20
CA ILE A 87 9.60 2.34 0.82
C ILE A 87 8.21 2.54 0.21
N ALA A 88 8.12 3.18 -0.96
CA ALA A 88 6.83 3.36 -1.64
C ALA A 88 6.13 2.02 -1.97
N ASN A 89 6.87 1.00 -2.42
CA ASN A 89 6.32 -0.33 -2.72
C ASN A 89 5.70 -1.03 -1.50
N ILE A 90 6.15 -0.70 -0.27
CA ILE A 90 5.58 -1.24 0.97
C ILE A 90 4.17 -0.71 1.21
N PHE A 91 3.93 0.57 0.84
CA PHE A 91 2.67 1.26 1.08
C PHE A 91 1.67 1.17 -0.07
N VAL A 92 2.12 0.93 -1.31
CA VAL A 92 1.22 0.82 -2.49
C VAL A 92 0.09 -0.20 -2.26
N PRO A 93 0.35 -1.44 -1.79
CA PRO A 93 -0.72 -2.41 -1.54
C PRO A 93 -1.70 -1.98 -0.42
N LEU A 94 -1.33 -1.00 0.41
CA LEU A 94 -2.14 -0.51 1.52
C LEU A 94 -3.03 0.67 1.12
N LEU A 95 -2.80 1.28 -0.05
CA LEU A 95 -3.51 2.48 -0.50
C LEU A 95 -5.04 2.29 -0.52
N PRO A 96 -5.62 1.21 -1.08
CA PRO A 96 -7.07 1.05 -1.12
C PRO A 96 -7.69 1.04 0.28
N GLY A 97 -7.04 0.34 1.22
CA GLY A 97 -7.46 0.33 2.63
C GLY A 97 -7.38 1.72 3.25
N ILE A 98 -6.25 2.40 3.09
CA ILE A 98 -6.01 3.72 3.70
C ILE A 98 -7.04 4.74 3.20
N ILE A 99 -7.39 4.69 1.92
CA ILE A 99 -8.42 5.54 1.32
C ILE A 99 -9.78 5.26 1.96
N ALA A 100 -10.20 4.00 2.03
CA ALA A 100 -11.49 3.62 2.62
C ALA A 100 -11.59 4.01 4.10
N ALA A 101 -10.58 3.64 4.91
CA ALA A 101 -10.52 3.96 6.33
C ALA A 101 -10.49 5.47 6.59
N GLY A 102 -9.73 6.22 5.78
CA GLY A 102 -9.65 7.68 5.86
C GLY A 102 -10.98 8.37 5.56
N LEU A 103 -11.70 7.94 4.50
CA LEU A 103 -13.01 8.48 4.14
C LEU A 103 -14.05 8.19 5.22
N ILE A 104 -14.09 6.96 5.76
CA ILE A 104 -14.99 6.58 6.85
C ILE A 104 -14.73 7.45 8.08
N ASN A 105 -13.47 7.56 8.53
CA ASN A 105 -13.12 8.38 9.68
C ASN A 105 -13.43 9.87 9.43
N GLY A 106 -13.21 10.39 8.22
CA GLY A 106 -13.56 11.75 7.84
C GLY A 106 -15.07 12.02 8.00
N ILE A 107 -15.90 11.13 7.46
CA ILE A 107 -17.37 11.22 7.58
C ILE A 107 -17.80 11.13 9.05
N CYS A 108 -17.27 10.16 9.80
CA CYS A 108 -17.56 10.01 11.23
C CYS A 108 -17.19 11.28 12.02
N ASN A 109 -16.04 11.90 11.73
CA ASN A 109 -15.61 13.14 12.37
C ASN A 109 -16.57 14.31 12.09
N VAL A 110 -17.01 14.49 10.84
CA VAL A 110 -17.98 15.54 10.48
C VAL A 110 -19.31 15.32 11.20
N ILE A 111 -19.79 14.07 11.26
CA ILE A 111 -21.01 13.69 11.97
C ILE A 111 -20.88 13.99 13.47
N ASN A 112 -19.76 13.61 14.10
CA ASN A 112 -19.53 13.86 15.53
C ASN A 112 -19.55 15.34 15.87
N VAL A 113 -18.86 16.17 15.07
CA VAL A 113 -18.83 17.63 15.27
C VAL A 113 -20.22 18.23 15.07
N SER A 114 -20.91 17.86 13.99
CA SER A 114 -22.22 18.44 13.64
C SER A 114 -23.34 18.03 14.61
N SER A 115 -23.30 16.78 15.10
CA SER A 115 -24.29 16.23 16.02
C SER A 115 -23.95 16.46 17.49
N LYS A 116 -22.82 17.12 17.80
CA LYS A 116 -22.25 17.23 19.16
C LYS A 116 -22.12 15.86 19.84
N GLY A 117 -21.80 14.83 19.06
CA GLY A 117 -21.60 13.46 19.53
C GLY A 117 -22.90 12.70 19.84
N ALA A 118 -24.07 13.14 19.36
CA ALA A 118 -25.36 12.50 19.67
C ALA A 118 -25.45 11.01 19.27
N LEU A 119 -24.61 10.55 18.34
CA LEU A 119 -24.56 9.15 17.90
C LEU A 119 -23.53 8.29 18.66
N SER A 120 -22.74 8.90 19.55
CA SER A 120 -21.69 8.18 20.29
C SER A 120 -22.31 7.14 21.21
N GLY A 121 -21.71 5.94 21.24
CA GLY A 121 -22.20 4.81 22.03
C GLY A 121 -23.37 4.03 21.42
N ILE A 122 -23.90 4.48 20.27
CA ILE A 122 -24.90 3.70 19.52
C ILE A 122 -24.17 2.60 18.73
N TRP A 123 -24.57 1.34 18.94
CA TRP A 123 -23.84 0.17 18.44
C TRP A 123 -23.50 0.23 16.95
N TRP A 124 -24.46 0.58 16.08
CA TRP A 124 -24.24 0.59 14.63
C TRP A 124 -23.25 1.69 14.21
N TYR A 125 -23.25 2.81 14.93
CA TYR A 125 -22.34 3.92 14.66
C TYR A 125 -20.93 3.59 15.13
N GLU A 126 -20.80 2.98 16.32
CA GLU A 126 -19.51 2.49 16.80
C GLU A 126 -18.95 1.35 15.92
N CYS A 127 -19.81 0.52 15.30
CA CYS A 127 -19.37 -0.44 14.29
C CYS A 127 -18.71 0.27 13.09
N ILE A 128 -19.34 1.31 12.54
CA ILE A 128 -18.77 2.08 11.41
C ILE A 128 -17.44 2.73 11.82
N ARG A 129 -17.38 3.34 13.01
CA ARG A 129 -16.15 3.92 13.56
C ARG A 129 -15.04 2.87 13.71
N THR A 130 -15.40 1.67 14.16
CA THR A 130 -14.46 0.56 14.29
C THR A 130 -13.89 0.13 12.93
N ILE A 131 -14.70 0.10 11.87
CA ILE A 131 -14.23 -0.20 10.51
C ILE A 131 -13.20 0.84 10.05
N GLY A 132 -13.48 2.14 10.27
CA GLY A 132 -12.54 3.22 9.95
C GLY A 132 -11.25 3.19 10.78
N TRP A 133 -11.33 2.73 12.02
CA TRP A 133 -10.20 2.67 12.95
C TRP A 133 -9.28 1.45 12.72
N ALA A 134 -9.85 0.28 12.44
CA ALA A 134 -9.15 -1.00 12.46
C ALA A 134 -7.89 -1.04 11.59
N LEU A 135 -7.96 -0.49 10.37
CA LEU A 135 -6.78 -0.47 9.49
C LEU A 135 -5.63 0.33 10.09
N PHE A 136 -5.90 1.50 10.67
CA PHE A 136 -4.86 2.37 11.21
C PHE A 136 -4.23 1.77 12.47
N GLU A 137 -5.03 1.11 13.31
CA GLU A 137 -4.51 0.39 14.48
C GLU A 137 -3.55 -0.72 14.06
N TYR A 138 -3.95 -1.55 13.09
CA TYR A 138 -3.15 -2.69 12.63
C TYR A 138 -2.20 -2.35 11.47
N LEU A 139 -2.07 -1.06 11.13
CA LEU A 139 -1.21 -0.59 10.03
C LEU A 139 0.24 -1.05 10.20
N PRO A 140 0.85 -1.05 11.41
CA PRO A 140 2.18 -1.60 11.62
C PRO A 140 2.34 -3.06 11.18
N ILE A 141 1.31 -3.90 11.35
CA ILE A 141 1.34 -5.32 10.94
C ILE A 141 1.41 -5.42 9.42
N PHE A 142 0.54 -4.69 8.72
CA PHE A 142 0.48 -4.73 7.26
C PHE A 142 1.72 -4.13 6.61
N VAL A 143 2.22 -3.01 7.16
CA VAL A 143 3.50 -2.42 6.76
C VAL A 143 4.63 -3.40 7.00
N GLY A 144 4.66 -4.05 8.16
CA GLY A 144 5.71 -5.01 8.48
C GLY A 144 5.72 -6.23 7.56
N MET A 145 4.53 -6.75 7.22
CA MET A 145 4.36 -7.83 6.26
C MET A 145 4.89 -7.45 4.88
N ASN A 146 4.51 -6.28 4.38
CA ASN A 146 4.93 -5.79 3.07
C ASN A 146 6.42 -5.41 3.05
N ALA A 147 6.94 -4.86 4.14
CA ALA A 147 8.36 -4.58 4.30
C ALA A 147 9.18 -5.86 4.22
N ALA A 148 8.78 -6.92 4.93
CA ALA A 148 9.47 -8.19 4.81
C ALA A 148 9.42 -8.75 3.38
N LYS A 149 8.26 -8.69 2.70
CA LYS A 149 8.13 -9.07 1.29
C LYS A 149 9.08 -8.29 0.38
N GLU A 150 9.07 -6.95 0.46
CA GLU A 150 9.92 -6.07 -0.36
C GLU A 150 11.41 -6.36 -0.15
N PHE A 151 11.78 -6.69 1.09
CA PHE A 151 13.14 -7.05 1.46
C PHE A 151 13.40 -8.56 1.37
N LYS A 152 12.56 -9.35 0.70
CA LYS A 152 12.69 -10.80 0.47
C LYS A 152 12.85 -11.66 1.75
N GLY A 153 12.25 -11.26 2.85
CA GLY A 153 12.11 -12.06 4.07
C GLY A 153 10.71 -12.67 4.19
N SER A 154 10.48 -13.41 5.27
CA SER A 154 9.20 -14.03 5.58
C SER A 154 8.15 -12.98 5.96
N PRO A 155 7.01 -12.89 5.24
CA PRO A 155 5.99 -11.88 5.50
C PRO A 155 5.41 -11.98 6.91
N ILE A 156 5.24 -13.20 7.43
CA ILE A 156 4.65 -13.41 8.76
C ILE A 156 5.61 -12.96 9.88
N LEU A 157 6.93 -13.11 9.68
CA LEU A 157 7.92 -12.62 10.64
C LEU A 157 7.99 -11.08 10.63
N GLY A 158 7.87 -10.47 9.45
CA GLY A 158 7.73 -9.02 9.32
C GLY A 158 6.46 -8.49 9.99
N ALA A 159 5.34 -9.19 9.83
CA ALA A 159 4.06 -8.87 10.48
C ALA A 159 4.17 -8.95 12.01
N LEU A 160 4.89 -9.96 12.54
CA LEU A 160 5.17 -10.10 13.96
C LEU A 160 5.97 -8.91 14.51
N ALA A 161 7.01 -8.46 13.79
CA ALA A 161 7.77 -7.27 14.16
C ALA A 161 6.90 -6.01 14.19
N GLY A 162 5.95 -5.89 13.25
CA GLY A 162 4.94 -4.83 13.24
C GLY A 162 3.98 -4.90 14.42
N ALA A 163 3.47 -6.09 14.73
CA ALA A 163 2.55 -6.33 15.85
C ALA A 163 3.17 -5.96 17.21
N MET A 164 4.48 -6.17 17.38
CA MET A 164 5.20 -5.76 18.60
C MET A 164 5.24 -4.24 18.83
N CYS A 165 4.95 -3.44 17.80
CA CYS A 165 4.88 -1.98 17.86
C CYS A 165 3.44 -1.46 18.07
N ILE A 166 2.49 -2.36 18.30
CA ILE A 166 1.09 -2.01 18.62
C ILE A 166 0.88 -2.17 20.12
N ALA A 167 0.20 -1.19 20.73
CA ALA A 167 -0.12 -1.25 22.14
C ALA A 167 -1.30 -2.20 22.39
N ASN A 168 -1.01 -3.37 22.96
CA ASN A 168 -2.03 -4.32 23.38
C ASN A 168 -1.96 -4.52 24.90
N ALA A 169 -3.06 -4.26 25.60
CA ALA A 169 -3.13 -4.39 27.06
C ALA A 169 -2.83 -5.82 27.57
N GLY A 170 -3.02 -6.84 26.74
CA GLY A 170 -2.68 -8.24 27.03
C GLY A 170 -1.20 -8.58 26.84
N MET A 171 -0.37 -7.63 26.40
CA MET A 171 1.07 -7.87 26.20
C MET A 171 1.76 -8.08 27.56
N PRO A 172 2.55 -9.16 27.77
CA PRO A 172 3.18 -9.44 29.06
C PRO A 172 4.11 -8.34 29.60
N LEU A 173 4.64 -7.48 28.74
CA LEU A 173 5.46 -6.33 29.14
C LEU A 173 4.64 -5.13 29.64
N LEU A 174 3.33 -5.12 29.39
CA LEU A 174 2.42 -4.07 29.82
C LEU A 174 1.54 -4.51 30.99
N THR A 175 1.58 -5.80 31.37
CA THR A 175 0.85 -6.31 32.52
C THR A 175 1.50 -5.86 33.83
N LYS A 176 0.67 -5.56 34.84
CA LYS A 176 1.15 -5.23 36.19
C LYS A 176 1.34 -6.50 37.02
N PHE A 177 2.53 -6.69 37.59
CA PHE A 177 2.83 -7.77 38.54
C PHE A 177 2.88 -7.20 39.96
N ASN A 178 2.10 -7.76 40.89
CA ASN A 178 2.00 -7.24 42.27
C ASN A 178 1.75 -5.71 42.34
N LYS A 179 0.86 -5.21 41.48
CA LYS A 179 0.56 -3.77 41.29
C LYS A 179 1.74 -2.90 40.79
N THR A 180 2.86 -3.51 40.42
CA THR A 180 4.05 -2.84 39.90
C THR A 180 4.14 -3.04 38.39
N GLU A 181 4.55 -2.00 37.68
CA GLU A 181 4.75 -2.05 36.22
C GLU A 181 6.08 -2.73 35.89
N VAL A 182 6.13 -3.44 34.76
CA VAL A 182 7.37 -4.03 34.28
C VAL A 182 8.25 -2.91 33.72
N LEU A 183 9.43 -2.75 34.31
CA LEU A 183 10.40 -1.74 33.89
C LEU A 183 11.45 -2.37 32.99
N LEU A 184 11.81 -1.66 31.91
CA LEU A 184 12.88 -2.08 31.03
C LEU A 184 14.25 -1.94 31.74
N PRO A 185 15.15 -2.92 31.59
CA PRO A 185 16.39 -3.00 32.37
C PRO A 185 17.35 -1.81 32.14
N PHE A 186 17.33 -1.19 30.96
CA PHE A 186 18.27 -0.11 30.62
C PHE A 186 17.68 1.30 30.78
N THR A 187 16.36 1.45 30.67
CA THR A 187 15.71 2.77 30.73
C THR A 187 15.02 3.03 32.06
N GLY A 188 14.74 1.98 32.85
CA GLY A 188 13.96 2.09 34.08
C GLY A 188 12.53 2.57 33.87
N LYS A 189 12.04 2.56 32.62
CA LYS A 189 10.71 3.04 32.22
C LYS A 189 9.83 1.88 31.81
N VAL A 190 8.52 2.09 31.89
CA VAL A 190 7.52 1.20 31.32
C VAL A 190 7.74 1.09 29.81
N TYR A 191 7.61 -0.13 29.30
CA TYR A 191 7.66 -0.37 27.86
C TYR A 191 6.55 0.41 27.15
N ASN A 192 6.89 1.12 26.07
CA ASN A 192 5.92 1.81 25.22
C ASN A 192 6.05 1.29 23.78
N PRO A 193 5.20 0.32 23.38
CA PRO A 193 5.23 -0.27 22.04
C PRO A 193 5.03 0.77 20.92
N ALA A 194 4.24 1.81 21.20
CA ALA A 194 3.90 2.85 20.24
C ALA A 194 4.95 3.98 20.18
N ALA A 195 5.99 3.96 21.03
CA ALA A 195 6.95 5.07 21.16
C ALA A 195 7.63 5.45 19.84
N GLY A 196 7.95 4.46 18.99
CA GLY A 196 8.55 4.70 17.68
C GLY A 196 7.58 4.72 16.51
N GLY A 197 6.29 4.53 16.78
CA GLY A 197 5.21 4.52 15.78
C GLY A 197 5.47 3.59 14.60
N LEU A 198 4.92 3.99 13.45
CA LEU A 198 5.02 3.22 12.21
C LEU A 198 6.45 3.09 11.67
N LEU A 199 7.31 4.07 11.97
CA LEU A 199 8.72 4.06 11.55
C LEU A 199 9.51 2.96 12.28
N ALA A 200 9.30 2.79 13.58
CA ALA A 200 9.91 1.68 14.31
C ALA A 200 9.46 0.33 13.75
N ALA A 201 8.17 0.16 13.47
CA ALA A 201 7.63 -1.07 12.87
C ALA A 201 8.30 -1.36 11.52
N LEU A 202 8.40 -0.36 10.64
CA LEU A 202 9.06 -0.48 9.35
C LEU A 202 10.54 -0.90 9.48
N ILE A 203 11.30 -0.23 10.35
CA ILE A 203 12.73 -0.53 10.57
C ILE A 203 12.88 -1.94 11.17
N ALA A 204 12.04 -2.31 12.12
CA ALA A 204 12.02 -3.64 12.74
C ALA A 204 11.74 -4.74 11.71
N SER A 205 10.75 -4.57 10.84
CA SER A 205 10.42 -5.57 9.83
C SER A 205 11.50 -5.72 8.75
N ILE A 206 12.17 -4.62 8.37
CA ILE A 206 13.36 -4.67 7.50
C ILE A 206 14.50 -5.43 8.18
N PHE A 207 14.72 -5.17 9.47
CA PHE A 207 15.72 -5.89 10.26
C PHE A 207 15.40 -7.38 10.35
N PHE A 208 14.15 -7.76 10.62
CA PHE A 208 13.72 -9.17 10.63
C PHE A 208 13.99 -9.86 9.29
N ALA A 209 13.66 -9.21 8.17
CA ALA A 209 13.92 -9.76 6.84
C ALA A 209 15.42 -9.92 6.55
N TRP A 210 16.25 -9.00 7.04
CA TRP A 210 17.71 -9.13 6.95
C TRP A 210 18.24 -10.25 7.85
N LEU A 211 17.80 -10.28 9.11
CA LEU A 211 18.24 -11.23 10.14
C LEU A 211 17.90 -12.66 9.75
N GLU A 212 16.67 -12.90 9.28
CA GLU A 212 16.22 -14.21 8.84
C GLU A 212 17.14 -14.78 7.75
N LYS A 213 17.51 -13.95 6.78
CA LYS A 213 18.42 -14.37 5.71
C LYS A 213 19.80 -14.70 6.21
N GLN A 214 20.31 -13.98 7.21
CA GLN A 214 21.62 -14.28 7.77
C GLN A 214 21.60 -15.59 8.56
N ILE A 215 20.56 -15.81 9.36
CA ILE A 215 20.40 -17.06 10.10
C ILE A 215 20.26 -18.24 9.14
N ARG A 216 19.44 -18.10 8.08
CA ARG A 216 19.25 -19.14 7.06
C ARG A 216 20.54 -19.52 6.33
N LYS A 217 21.49 -18.60 6.14
CA LYS A 217 22.79 -18.90 5.51
C LYS A 217 23.71 -19.74 6.39
N ILE A 218 23.57 -19.61 7.71
CA ILE A 218 24.44 -20.28 8.69
C ILE A 218 23.84 -21.64 9.07
N MET A 219 22.52 -21.78 8.99
CA MET A 219 21.80 -22.97 9.44
C MET A 219 21.88 -24.12 8.42
N PRO A 220 22.18 -25.35 8.86
CA PRO A 220 22.03 -26.54 8.02
C PRO A 220 20.57 -26.75 7.58
N ASP A 221 20.36 -27.26 6.36
CA ASP A 221 19.03 -27.37 5.74
C ASP A 221 17.99 -28.09 6.63
N ILE A 222 18.41 -29.14 7.34
CA ILE A 222 17.52 -29.95 8.17
C ILE A 222 16.98 -29.20 9.40
N LEU A 223 17.74 -28.21 9.91
CA LEU A 223 17.37 -27.39 11.06
C LEU A 223 16.69 -26.09 10.63
N GLN A 224 16.88 -25.67 9.38
CA GLN A 224 16.49 -24.36 8.88
C GLN A 224 14.98 -24.10 9.01
N THR A 225 14.13 -25.13 8.81
CA THR A 225 12.67 -25.00 8.88
C THR A 225 12.17 -24.56 10.25
N PHE A 226 12.80 -25.04 11.33
CA PHE A 226 12.36 -24.77 12.70
C PHE A 226 13.18 -23.67 13.37
N PHE A 227 14.51 -23.76 13.28
CA PHE A 227 15.40 -22.90 14.05
C PHE A 227 15.61 -21.54 13.41
N ALA A 228 15.56 -21.42 12.08
CA ALA A 228 15.72 -20.12 11.44
C ALA A 228 14.62 -19.11 11.85
N PRO A 229 13.32 -19.43 11.75
CA PRO A 229 12.29 -18.51 12.22
C PRO A 229 12.34 -18.31 13.74
N LEU A 230 12.64 -19.35 14.53
CA LEU A 230 12.75 -19.25 15.99
C LEU A 230 13.82 -18.23 16.41
N PHE A 231 15.05 -18.37 15.91
CA PHE A 231 16.13 -17.45 16.27
C PHE A 231 15.90 -16.05 15.69
N THR A 232 15.28 -15.95 14.52
CA THR A 232 14.89 -14.64 13.96
C THR A 232 13.94 -13.92 14.90
N VAL A 233 12.93 -14.61 15.42
CA VAL A 233 11.96 -14.01 16.36
C VAL A 233 12.62 -13.68 17.70
N ILE A 234 13.41 -14.59 18.28
CA ILE A 234 14.04 -14.34 19.60
C ILE A 234 15.01 -13.16 19.52
N ILE A 235 15.98 -13.22 18.61
CA ILE A 235 16.98 -12.16 18.47
C ILE A 235 16.33 -10.88 17.94
N GLY A 236 15.44 -11.02 16.96
CA GLY A 236 14.69 -9.92 16.37
C GLY A 236 13.87 -9.16 17.39
N ALA A 237 13.08 -9.86 18.21
CA ALA A 237 12.21 -9.25 19.20
C ALA A 237 13.02 -8.49 20.26
N LEU A 238 14.10 -9.09 20.77
CA LEU A 238 14.98 -8.44 21.75
C LEU A 238 15.61 -7.16 21.18
N VAL A 239 16.14 -7.23 19.95
CA VAL A 239 16.74 -6.06 19.29
C VAL A 239 15.69 -5.00 18.99
N THR A 240 14.49 -5.39 18.54
CA THR A 240 13.40 -4.43 18.27
C THR A 240 13.00 -3.67 19.52
N LEU A 241 12.80 -4.39 20.62
CA LEU A 241 12.35 -3.83 21.90
C LEU A 241 13.42 -2.93 22.53
N LEU A 242 14.67 -3.39 22.57
CA LEU A 242 15.75 -2.69 23.29
C LEU A 242 16.44 -1.61 22.47
N VAL A 243 16.43 -1.72 21.14
CA VAL A 243 17.24 -0.87 20.26
C VAL A 243 16.38 -0.18 19.21
N LEU A 244 15.62 -0.92 18.39
CA LEU A 244 14.97 -0.32 17.22
C LEU A 244 13.78 0.58 17.58
N GLN A 245 13.02 0.25 18.63
CA GLN A 245 11.94 1.12 19.09
C GLN A 245 12.43 2.44 19.69
N PRO A 246 13.44 2.46 20.60
CA PRO A 246 14.06 3.71 21.02
C PRO A 246 14.63 4.53 19.86
N ILE A 247 15.27 3.89 18.88
CA ILE A 247 15.75 4.56 17.66
C ILE A 247 14.59 5.15 16.87
N GLY A 248 13.51 4.38 16.68
CA GLY A 248 12.31 4.85 15.99
C GLY A 248 11.62 6.00 16.72
N ALA A 249 11.62 5.98 18.06
CA ALA A 249 11.10 7.07 18.87
C ALA A 249 11.95 8.34 18.71
N GLY A 250 13.28 8.21 18.74
CA GLY A 250 14.21 9.31 18.48
C GLY A 250 14.07 9.89 17.07
N LEU A 251 13.93 9.03 16.05
CA LEU A 251 13.70 9.45 14.66
C LEU A 251 12.38 10.20 14.52
N THR A 252 11.30 9.66 15.09
CA THR A 252 9.98 10.30 15.10
C THR A 252 10.06 11.66 15.79
N ALA A 253 10.68 11.74 16.97
CA ALA A 253 10.89 12.99 17.69
C ALA A 253 11.73 14.01 16.89
N GLY A 254 12.77 13.55 16.19
CA GLY A 254 13.59 14.40 15.31
C GLY A 254 12.80 14.97 14.14
N ILE A 255 11.94 14.16 13.51
CA ILE A 255 11.03 14.61 12.45
C ILE A 255 10.06 15.66 13.00
N PHE A 256 9.42 15.39 14.13
CA PHE A 256 8.52 16.35 14.78
C PHE A 256 9.23 17.64 15.18
N GLY A 257 10.43 17.57 15.74
CA GLY A 257 11.22 18.75 16.09
C GLY A 257 11.62 19.58 14.87
N GLY A 258 11.97 18.93 13.75
CA GLY A 258 12.24 19.63 12.49
C GLY A 258 11.00 20.31 11.92
N LEU A 259 9.85 19.62 11.96
CA LEU A 259 8.56 20.18 11.56
C LEU A 259 8.17 21.39 12.42
N ASP A 260 8.29 21.26 13.73
CA ASP A 260 7.99 22.32 14.69
C ASP A 260 8.93 23.53 14.50
N PHE A 261 10.22 23.30 14.24
CA PHE A 261 11.16 24.38 13.91
C PHE A 261 10.73 25.14 12.65
N ILE A 262 10.38 24.43 11.58
CA ILE A 262 9.91 25.06 10.34
C ILE A 262 8.61 25.82 10.59
N TYR A 263 7.69 25.24 11.34
CA TYR A 263 6.39 25.83 11.63
C TYR A 263 6.51 27.10 12.49
N THR A 264 7.27 27.05 13.58
CA THR A 264 7.41 28.15 14.54
C THR A 264 8.36 29.24 14.09
N LYS A 265 9.44 28.92 13.35
CA LYS A 265 10.45 29.90 12.90
C LYS A 265 10.20 30.49 11.52
N LEU A 266 9.57 29.75 10.60
CA LEU A 266 9.31 30.24 9.24
C LEU A 266 7.84 30.63 8.99
N GLY A 267 6.92 30.42 9.94
CA GLY A 267 5.53 30.86 9.86
C GLY A 267 4.85 30.45 8.55
N ALA A 268 4.25 31.41 7.82
CA ALA A 268 3.58 31.16 6.55
C ALA A 268 4.50 30.57 5.46
N ILE A 269 5.78 30.94 5.44
CA ILE A 269 6.78 30.41 4.48
C ILE A 269 7.12 28.96 4.83
N GLY A 270 7.21 28.65 6.12
CA GLY A 270 7.41 27.30 6.62
C GLY A 270 6.27 26.38 6.21
N GLY A 271 5.03 26.86 6.37
CA GLY A 271 3.83 26.17 5.88
C GLY A 271 3.86 25.92 4.36
N TYR A 272 4.30 26.90 3.57
CA TYR A 272 4.42 26.75 2.12
C TYR A 272 5.47 25.71 1.72
N ILE A 273 6.64 25.70 2.36
CA ILE A 273 7.71 24.70 2.12
C ILE A 273 7.23 23.30 2.52
N LEU A 274 6.53 23.17 3.64
CA LEU A 274 5.96 21.91 4.10
C LEU A 274 4.92 21.36 3.12
N THR A 275 4.02 22.23 2.66
CA THR A 275 2.99 21.88 1.68
C THR A 275 3.61 21.60 0.31
N ALA A 276 4.70 22.25 -0.08
CA ALA A 276 5.43 21.93 -1.31
C ALA A 276 6.18 20.59 -1.19
N CYS A 277 6.84 20.30 -0.08
CA CYS A 277 7.53 19.00 0.12
C CYS A 277 6.56 17.81 0.16
N LEU A 278 5.38 17.99 0.77
CA LEU A 278 4.35 16.93 0.84
C LEU A 278 3.43 16.92 -0.41
N GLY A 279 3.13 18.08 -0.97
CA GLY A 279 2.16 18.31 -2.04
C GLY A 279 2.74 18.29 -3.46
N THR A 280 4.06 18.43 -3.65
CA THR A 280 4.69 18.22 -4.98
C THR A 280 4.54 16.78 -5.49
N GLY A 281 4.16 15.84 -4.61
CA GLY A 281 3.68 14.51 -5.01
C GLY A 281 2.31 14.53 -5.70
N PHE A 282 1.40 15.42 -5.29
CA PHE A 282 0.07 15.60 -5.87
C PHE A 282 0.07 16.52 -7.09
N GLU A 283 0.89 17.57 -7.08
CA GLU A 283 0.94 18.57 -8.16
C GLU A 283 1.57 18.02 -9.43
N LYS A 284 2.63 17.21 -9.30
CA LYS A 284 3.15 16.40 -10.40
C LYS A 284 2.14 15.39 -10.93
N ASN A 285 1.30 14.83 -10.07
CA ASN A 285 0.25 13.89 -10.48
C ASN A 285 -0.89 14.62 -11.24
N LYS A 286 -1.19 15.87 -10.87
CA LYS A 286 -2.13 16.74 -11.59
C LYS A 286 -1.64 17.09 -13.00
N GLU A 287 -0.36 17.42 -13.18
CA GLU A 287 0.22 17.64 -14.51
C GLU A 287 0.21 16.37 -15.37
N ILE A 288 0.40 15.20 -14.76
CA ILE A 288 0.34 13.90 -15.45
C ILE A 288 -1.11 13.57 -15.86
N ILE A 289 -2.10 13.78 -14.97
CA ILE A 289 -3.52 13.62 -15.29
C ILE A 289 -3.94 14.63 -16.37
N LYS A 290 -3.45 15.86 -16.31
CA LYS A 290 -3.70 16.88 -17.33
C LYS A 290 -3.08 16.50 -18.68
N LYS A 291 -1.86 15.95 -18.70
CA LYS A 291 -1.23 15.40 -19.92
C LYS A 291 -1.93 14.15 -20.45
N ALA A 292 -2.43 13.28 -19.58
CA ALA A 292 -3.24 12.13 -19.97
C ALA A 292 -4.58 12.57 -20.58
N HIS A 293 -5.19 13.62 -20.03
CA HIS A 293 -6.42 14.20 -20.55
C HIS A 293 -6.20 15.01 -21.85
N GLU A 294 -5.07 15.73 -21.98
CA GLU A 294 -4.66 16.42 -23.21
C GLU A 294 -4.28 15.44 -24.33
N ASN A 295 -3.68 14.29 -24.00
CA ASN A 295 -3.43 13.22 -24.97
C ASN A 295 -4.75 12.54 -25.38
N ASN A 296 -5.67 12.23 -24.46
CA ASN A 296 -7.00 11.74 -24.81
C ASN A 296 -7.82 12.77 -25.62
N ALA A 297 -7.66 14.07 -25.36
CA ALA A 297 -8.28 15.12 -26.14
C ALA A 297 -7.70 15.17 -27.57
N LYS A 298 -6.38 14.98 -27.76
CA LYS A 298 -5.79 14.85 -29.10
C LYS A 298 -6.39 13.67 -29.90
N TYR A 299 -6.72 12.56 -29.24
CA TYR A 299 -7.44 11.44 -29.89
C TYR A 299 -8.92 11.76 -30.15
N ALA A 300 -9.57 12.58 -29.32
CA ALA A 300 -10.97 13.02 -29.51
C ALA A 300 -11.13 14.12 -30.59
N PHE A 301 -10.11 14.94 -30.85
CA PHE A 301 -10.17 16.02 -31.84
C PHE A 301 -9.78 15.59 -33.26
N THR A 302 -9.22 14.39 -33.46
CA THR A 302 -9.03 13.83 -34.81
C THR A 302 -10.33 13.20 -35.36
N SER A 303 -11.39 13.11 -34.54
CA SER A 303 -12.72 12.59 -34.92
C SER A 303 -13.79 13.68 -35.15
N LEU A 304 -13.40 14.93 -35.40
CA LEU A 304 -14.34 15.98 -35.81
C LEU A 304 -13.84 16.72 -37.06
N HIS A 305 -13.94 16.04 -38.20
CA HIS A 305 -14.24 16.67 -39.48
C HIS A 305 -15.22 15.76 -40.23
N ILE A 306 -16.51 16.03 -40.02
CA ILE A 306 -17.54 15.72 -41.01
C ILE A 306 -17.55 16.93 -41.95
N PRO A 307 -17.40 16.71 -43.26
CA PRO A 307 -18.35 17.38 -44.13
C PRO A 307 -18.92 16.46 -45.23
N VAL A 308 -20.24 16.57 -45.33
CA VAL A 308 -21.21 16.12 -46.35
C VAL A 308 -21.64 14.67 -46.29
#